data_AF-A0A945QC22-F1
#
_entry.id   AF-A0A945QC22-F1
#
_cell.length_a   1.000
_cell.length_b   1.000
_cell.length_c   1.000
_cell.angle_alpha   90.00
_cell.angle_beta   90.00
_cell.angle_gamma   90.00
#
_symmetry.space_group_name_H-M   'P 1'
#
loop_
_entity.id
_entity.type
_entity.pdbx_description
1 polymer ?
#
loop_
_entity_poly.entity_id
_entity_poly.type
_entity_poly.pdbx_seq_one_letter_code
_entity_poly.pdbx_strand_id
1 'polypeptide(L)' 'MTARDLLDMKIIDDIISEPVGGAHRHPVPTIKAVGDAIDKVLGECRGVEPGALRQRRRDKFLEMGRQGLS' A
#
# COMPACT_ATOMS: atom_id res chain seq x y z
N MET A 1 15.83 -6.75 -3.03
CA MET A 1 14.57 -6.49 -2.33
C MET A 1 13.47 -6.33 -3.35
N THR A 2 12.39 -7.08 -3.22
CA THR A 2 11.20 -7.09 -4.09
C THR A 2 10.01 -6.45 -3.38
N ALA A 3 8.94 -6.16 -4.12
CA ALA A 3 7.69 -5.67 -3.51
C ALA A 3 7.11 -6.66 -2.49
N ARG A 4 7.28 -7.98 -2.72
CA ARG A 4 6.86 -9.02 -1.76
C ARG A 4 7.67 -8.95 -0.48
N ASP A 5 8.99 -8.79 -0.58
CA ASP A 5 9.86 -8.63 0.59
C ASP A 5 9.41 -7.42 1.44
N LEU A 6 9.05 -6.30 0.79
CA LEU A 6 8.56 -5.10 1.48
C LEU A 6 7.19 -5.32 2.15
N LEU A 7 6.32 -6.12 1.53
CA LEU A 7 5.02 -6.47 2.10
C LEU A 7 5.18 -7.37 3.33
N ASP A 8 6.06 -8.37 3.24
CA ASP A 8 6.36 -9.29 4.33
C ASP A 8 7.00 -8.57 5.54
N MET A 9 7.82 -7.54 5.27
CA MET A 9 8.39 -6.66 6.29
C MET A 9 7.40 -5.60 6.83
N LYS A 10 6.16 -5.61 6.34
CA LYS A 10 5.10 -4.64 6.64
C LYS A 10 5.49 -3.18 6.34
N ILE A 11 6.39 -2.97 5.38
CA ILE A 11 6.82 -1.63 4.94
C ILE A 11 5.78 -1.02 4.00
N ILE A 12 5.15 -1.85 3.16
CA ILE A 12 4.04 -1.46 2.26
C ILE A 12 2.77 -2.23 2.66
N ASP A 13 1.61 -1.72 2.25
CA ASP A 13 0.30 -2.32 2.62
C ASP A 13 -0.28 -3.22 1.52
N ASP A 14 0.07 -2.96 0.25
CA ASP A 14 -0.51 -3.68 -0.89
C ASP A 14 0.44 -3.64 -2.10
N ILE A 15 0.25 -4.59 -3.02
CA ILE A 15 0.99 -4.69 -4.28
C ILE A 15 0.00 -4.63 -5.42
N ILE A 16 0.07 -3.55 -6.21
CA ILE A 16 -0.71 -3.42 -7.44
C ILE A 16 -0.01 -4.24 -8.52
N SER A 17 -0.71 -5.26 -9.04
CA SER A 17 -0.16 -6.14 -10.07
C SER A 17 -0.02 -5.42 -11.40
N GLU A 18 1.14 -5.58 -12.05
CA GLU A 18 1.35 -5.05 -13.39
C GLU A 18 0.62 -5.89 -14.46
N PRO A 19 0.14 -5.26 -15.55
CA PRO A 19 -0.40 -5.98 -16.69
C PRO A 19 0.67 -6.82 -17.39
N VAL A 20 0.25 -7.92 -18.03
CA VAL A 20 1.13 -8.77 -18.85
C VAL A 20 1.76 -7.90 -19.94
N GLY A 21 3.10 -7.84 -20.00
CA GLY A 21 3.85 -6.95 -20.89
C GLY A 21 4.42 -5.69 -20.20
N GLY A 22 4.03 -5.43 -18.96
CA GLY A 22 4.58 -4.38 -18.08
C GLY A 22 3.79 -3.07 -18.13
N ALA A 23 3.82 -2.33 -17.02
CA ALA A 23 3.10 -1.08 -16.84
C ALA A 23 3.41 -0.02 -17.92
N HIS A 24 4.67 0.06 -18.35
CA HIS A 24 5.13 0.99 -19.40
C HIS A 24 4.49 0.75 -20.77
N ARG A 25 4.10 -0.50 -21.09
CA ARG A 25 3.42 -0.83 -22.36
C ARG A 25 1.92 -0.69 -22.27
N HIS A 26 1.37 -0.73 -21.06
CA HIS A 26 -0.07 -0.68 -20.79
C HIS A 26 -0.39 0.43 -19.77
N PRO A 27 -0.15 1.71 -20.10
CA PRO A 27 -0.29 2.82 -19.15
C PRO A 27 -1.75 3.04 -18.73
N VAL A 28 -2.70 2.96 -19.66
CA VAL A 28 -4.14 3.18 -19.37
C VAL A 28 -4.68 2.22 -18.29
N PRO A 29 -4.57 0.88 -18.43
CA PRO A 29 -5.04 -0.03 -17.39
C PRO A 29 -4.23 0.08 -16.09
N THR A 30 -2.95 0.43 -16.17
CA THR A 30 -2.11 0.66 -14.97
C THR A 30 -2.62 1.86 -14.18
N ILE A 31 -2.87 3.00 -14.84
CA ILE A 31 -3.41 4.20 -14.21
C ILE A 31 -4.75 3.89 -13.55
N LYS A 32 -5.62 3.14 -14.23
CA LYS A 32 -6.90 2.72 -13.66
C LYS A 32 -6.70 1.88 -12.39
N ALA A 33 -5.85 0.85 -12.45
CA ALA A 33 -5.59 -0.02 -11.30
C ALA A 33 -5.02 0.76 -10.09
N VAL A 34 -4.13 1.71 -10.34
CA VAL A 34 -3.60 2.61 -9.29
C VAL A 34 -4.70 3.51 -8.73
N GLY A 35 -5.54 4.09 -9.60
CA GLY A 35 -6.68 4.91 -9.18
C GLY A 35 -7.64 4.15 -8.28
N ASP A 36 -8.02 2.93 -8.68
CA ASP A 36 -8.91 2.05 -7.90
C ASP A 36 -8.30 1.72 -6.53
N ALA A 37 -6.98 1.48 -6.46
CA ALA A 37 -6.28 1.20 -5.20
C ALA A 37 -6.25 2.43 -4.28
N ILE A 38 -6.00 3.62 -4.82
CA ILE A 38 -6.03 4.87 -4.03
C ILE A 38 -7.43 5.12 -3.48
N ASP A 39 -8.46 4.99 -4.31
CA ASP A 39 -9.85 5.23 -3.91
C ASP A 39 -10.29 4.28 -2.77
N LYS A 40 -9.92 3.00 -2.88
CA LYS A 40 -10.12 2.01 -1.82
C LYS A 40 -9.50 2.46 -0.49
N VAL A 41 -8.20 2.80 -0.48
CA VAL A 41 -7.48 3.17 0.74
C VAL A 41 -8.01 4.48 1.34
N LEU A 42 -8.37 5.45 0.50
CA LEU A 42 -9.02 6.68 0.97
C LEU A 42 -10.41 6.40 1.56
N GLY A 43 -11.16 5.48 0.95
CA GLY A 43 -12.44 5.00 1.48
C GLY A 43 -12.31 4.40 2.88
N GLU A 44 -11.26 3.61 3.13
CA GLU A 44 -10.97 3.04 4.47
C GLU A 44 -10.61 4.10 5.52
N CYS A 45 -10.09 5.26 5.08
CA CYS A 45 -9.78 6.39 5.94
C CYS A 45 -10.99 7.31 6.18
N ARG A 46 -12.01 7.24 5.32
CA ARG A 46 -13.18 8.12 5.36
C ARG A 46 -14.04 7.80 6.58
N GLY A 47 -14.45 8.84 7.31
CA GLY A 47 -15.27 8.69 8.50
C GLY A 47 -14.53 8.17 9.74
N VAL A 48 -13.21 7.96 9.65
CA VAL A 48 -12.38 7.66 10.81
C VAL A 48 -12.06 8.95 11.55
N GLU A 49 -12.24 8.95 12.87
CA GLU A 49 -11.92 10.09 13.71
C GLU A 49 -10.45 10.54 13.55
N PRO A 50 -10.15 11.86 13.48
CA PRO A 50 -8.79 12.35 13.26
C PRO A 50 -7.77 11.90 14.30
N GLY A 51 -8.20 11.66 15.55
CA GLY A 51 -7.34 11.08 16.59
C GLY A 51 -6.96 9.63 16.28
N ALA A 52 -7.92 8.84 15.83
CA ALA A 52 -7.71 7.44 15.46
C ALA A 52 -6.83 7.32 14.21
N LEU A 53 -6.97 8.19 13.21
CA LEU A 53 -6.07 8.21 12.03
C LEU A 53 -4.61 8.45 12.43
N ARG A 54 -4.36 9.40 13.35
CA ARG A 54 -3.02 9.68 13.87
C ARG A 54 -2.45 8.50 14.64
N GLN A 55 -3.27 7.85 15.48
CA GLN A 55 -2.85 6.67 16.23
C GLN A 55 -2.52 5.50 15.29
N ARG A 56 -3.40 5.18 14.34
CA ARG A 56 -3.14 4.14 13.31
C ARG A 56 -1.84 4.40 12.54
N ARG A 57 -1.59 5.65 12.14
CA ARG A 57 -0.34 6.03 11.48
C ARG A 57 0.86 5.76 12.38
N ARG A 58 0.80 6.16 13.66
CA ARG A 58 1.88 5.93 14.62
C ARG A 58 2.17 4.44 14.81
N ASP A 59 1.12 3.64 15.01
CA ASP A 59 1.25 2.19 15.22
C ASP A 59 1.89 1.52 14.01
N LYS A 60 1.43 1.87 12.79
CA LYS A 60 2.03 1.40 11.54
C LYS A 60 3.55 1.64 11.49
N PHE A 61 4.01 2.87 11.79
CA PHE A 61 5.44 3.18 11.77
C PHE A 61 6.25 2.43 12.84
N LEU A 62 5.65 2.13 14.00
CA LEU A 62 6.30 1.36 15.06
C LEU A 62 6.42 -0.13 14.72
N GLU A 63 5.49 -0.65 13.92
CA GLU A 63 5.46 -2.05 13.48
C GLU A 63 6.34 -2.31 12.25
N MET A 64 6.54 -1.32 11.38
CA MET A 64 7.39 -1.42 10.18
C MET A 64 8.78 -1.96 10.51
N GLY A 65 9.21 -3.02 9.81
CA GLY A 65 10.57 -3.56 9.92
C GLY A 65 10.87 -4.34 11.20
N ARG A 66 9.92 -4.47 12.14
CA ARG A 66 10.06 -5.37 13.31
C ARG A 66 10.07 -6.85 12.91
N GLN A 67 9.46 -7.18 11.78
CA GLN A 67 9.42 -8.52 11.21
C GLN A 67 10.34 -8.49 9.98
N GLY A 68 11.49 -9.17 10.02
CA GLY A 68 12.42 -9.26 8.88
C GLY A 68 13.86 -8.77 9.09
N LEU A 69 14.21 -8.24 10.27
CA LEU A 69 15.61 -7.97 10.68
C LEU A 69 16.26 -9.16 11.43
N SER A 70 15.83 -10.39 11.12
CA SER A 70 16.35 -11.64 11.70
C SER A 70 17.49 -12.20 10.86
#